data_AF-E4Q3E6-F1
#
_entry.id   AF-E4Q3E6-F1
#
_cell.length_a   1.000
_cell.length_b   1.000
_cell.length_c   1.000
_cell.angle_alpha   90.00
_cell.angle_beta   90.00
_cell.angle_gamma   90.00
#
_symmetry.space_group_name_H-M   'P 1'
#
loop_
_entity.id
_entity.type
_entity.pdbx_description
1 polymer ?
#
loop_
_entity_poly.entity_id
_entity_poly.type
_entity_poly.pdbx_seq_one_letter_code
_entity_poly.pdbx_strand_id
1 'polypeptide(L)' 'MKVLRDRDWLIDEFDGELWNMVVEAVKVYEGGKMVFAFKDGMEVEWGM' A
#
# COMPACT_ATOMS: atom_id res chain seq x y z
N MET A 1 21.08 6.05 6.63
CA MET A 1 19.81 5.30 6.52
C MET A 1 18.89 5.78 7.62
N LYS A 2 17.87 6.59 7.29
CA LYS A 2 16.98 7.17 8.30
C LYS A 2 15.91 6.11 8.59
N VAL A 3 16.03 5.44 9.73
CA VAL A 3 15.16 4.33 10.12
C VAL A 3 13.76 4.91 10.33
N LEU A 4 12.83 4.60 9.43
CA LEU A 4 11.44 5.07 9.52
C LEU A 4 10.70 4.48 10.73
N ARG A 5 11.22 3.38 11.29
CA ARG A 5 10.60 2.61 12.38
C ARG A 5 10.55 3.34 13.73
N ASP A 6 11.31 4.42 13.92
CA ASP A 6 11.34 5.15 15.20
C ASP A 6 10.28 6.25 15.29
N ARG A 7 9.19 6.13 14.51
CA ARG A 7 8.11 7.11 14.48
C ARG A 7 6.88 6.48 15.11
N ASP A 8 6.44 7.01 16.24
CA ASP A 8 5.27 6.52 16.98
C ASP A 8 3.96 6.52 16.16
N TRP A 9 3.91 7.29 15.07
CA TRP A 9 2.78 7.36 14.15
C TRP A 9 2.88 6.40 12.96
N LEU A 10 3.98 5.64 12.85
CA LEU A 10 4.10 4.64 11.81
C LEU A 10 3.19 3.47 12.18
N ILE A 11 2.25 3.17 11.30
CA ILE A 11 1.37 2.02 11.44
C ILE A 11 2.21 0.77 11.12
N ASP A 12 2.46 -0.06 12.13
CA ASP A 12 3.22 -1.31 12.04
C ASP A 12 2.31 -2.55 11.98
N GLU A 13 1.03 -2.40 12.29
CA GLU A 13 -0.01 -3.42 12.17
C GLU A 13 -0.95 -3.15 10.98
N PHE A 14 -1.49 -4.21 10.37
CA PHE A 14 -2.45 -4.04 9.29
C PHE A 14 -3.79 -3.52 9.81
N ASP A 15 -4.21 -2.37 9.30
CA ASP A 15 -5.51 -1.76 9.58
C ASP A 15 -6.43 -1.89 8.35
N GLY A 16 -7.46 -2.74 8.47
CA GLY A 16 -8.43 -2.98 7.40
C GLY A 16 -9.39 -1.81 7.14
N GLU A 17 -9.67 -0.97 8.14
CA GLU A 17 -10.50 0.23 7.96
C GLU A 17 -9.73 1.27 7.16
N LEU A 18 -8.47 1.53 7.55
CA LEU A 18 -7.57 2.41 6.81
C LEU A 18 -7.37 1.92 5.37
N TRP A 19 -7.18 0.62 5.20
CA TRP A 19 -7.08 0.00 3.88
C TRP A 19 -8.27 0.35 2.99
N ASN A 20 -9.49 0.13 3.48
CA ASN A 20 -10.72 0.40 2.74
C ASN A 20 -10.96 1.90 2.49
N MET A 21 -10.42 2.78 3.33
CA MET A 21 -10.48 4.22 3.12
C MET A 21 -9.54 4.67 1.99
N VAL A 22 -8.38 4.04 1.87
CA VAL A 22 -7.25 4.53 1.07
C VAL A 22 -7.11 3.82 -0.28
N VAL A 23 -7.28 2.49 -0.30
CA VAL A 23 -7.16 1.65 -1.50
C VAL A 23 -8.51 1.57 -2.21
N GLU A 24 -8.51 1.83 -3.51
CA GLU A 24 -9.67 1.66 -4.39
C GLU A 24 -9.71 0.25 -4.97
N ALA A 25 -8.60 -0.22 -5.52
CA ALA A 25 -8.49 -1.54 -6.14
C ALA A 25 -7.05 -2.08 -6.09
N VAL A 26 -6.92 -3.40 -6.12
CA VAL A 26 -5.63 -4.09 -6.34
C VAL A 26 -5.75 -4.92 -7.61
N LYS A 27 -4.93 -4.62 -8.60
CA LYS A 27 -4.83 -5.37 -9.86
C LYS A 27 -3.67 -6.35 -9.75
N VAL A 28 -3.94 -7.64 -9.92
CA VAL A 28 -2.93 -8.71 -9.88
C VAL A 28 -2.74 -9.25 -11.29
N TYR A 29 -1.50 -9.29 -11.76
CA TYR A 29 -1.13 -9.80 -13.07
C TYR A 29 -0.43 -11.14 -12.95
N GLU A 30 -0.45 -11.92 -14.03
CA GLU A 30 0.38 -13.11 -14.14
C GLU A 30 1.87 -12.74 -13.96
N GLY A 31 2.62 -13.59 -13.28
CA GLY A 31 4.03 -13.32 -12.94
C GLY A 31 4.24 -12.57 -11.62
N GLY A 32 3.18 -12.27 -10.87
CA GLY A 32 3.30 -11.71 -9.51
C GLY A 32 3.41 -10.19 -9.44
N LYS A 33 3.28 -9.50 -10.58
CA LYS A 33 3.13 -8.04 -10.62
C LYS A 33 1.79 -7.65 -10.02
N MET A 34 1.80 -6.64 -9.15
CA MET A 34 0.63 -6.06 -8.51
C MET A 34 0.61 -4.55 -8.70
N VAL A 35 -0.57 -3.97 -8.89
CA VAL A 35 -0.77 -2.51 -8.94
C VAL A 35 -1.85 -2.13 -7.94
N PHE A 36 -1.48 -1.31 -6.96
CA PHE A 36 -2.38 -0.72 -5.98
C PHE A 36 -2.88 0.62 -6.52
N ALA A 37 -4.19 0.70 -6.76
CA ALA A 37 -4.86 1.95 -7.11
C ALA A 37 -5.44 2.56 -5.82
N PHE A 38 -5.04 3.80 -5.54
CA PHE A 38 -5.50 4.59 -4.40
C PHE A 38 -6.67 5.48 -4.81
N LYS A 39 -7.57 5.80 -3.88
CA LYS A 39 -8.76 6.62 -4.17
C LYS A 39 -8.47 8.05 -4.59
N ASP A 40 -7.24 8.53 -4.39
CA ASP A 40 -6.77 9.83 -4.87
C ASP A 40 -6.27 9.79 -6.32
N GLY A 41 -6.33 8.62 -6.97
CA GLY A 41 -5.87 8.39 -8.34
C GLY A 41 -4.39 8.03 -8.45
N MET A 42 -3.66 7.93 -7.33
CA MET A 42 -2.28 7.41 -7.34
C MET A 42 -2.28 5.91 -7.63
N GLU A 43 -1.31 5.45 -8.42
CA GLU A 43 -1.05 4.02 -8.62
C GLU A 43 0.38 3.69 -8.15
N VAL A 44 0.52 2.60 -7.39
CA VAL A 44 1.81 2.07 -6.95
C VAL A 44 1.96 0.65 -7.45
N GLU A 45 3.03 0.40 -8.21
CA GLU A 45 3.41 -0.92 -8.66
C GLU A 45 4.27 -1.63 -7.60
N TRP A 46 4.01 -2.92 -7.40
CA TRP A 46 4.77 -3.80 -6.53
C TRP A 46 5.05 -5.14 -7.22
N GLY A 47 6.28 -5.62 -7.09
CA GLY A 47 6.79 -6.79 -7.81
C GLY A 47 7.85 -6.39 -8.83
N MET A 48 8.74 -7.33 -9.17
CA MET A 48 9.66 -7.24 -10.32
C MET A 48 9.08 -8.00 -11.50
#